data_AF-A0A9P0KHN9-F1
#
_entry.id   AF-A0A9P0KHN9-F1
#
_cell.length_a   1.000
_cell.length_b   1.000
_cell.length_c   1.000
_cell.angle_alpha   90.00
_cell.angle_beta   90.00
_cell.angle_gamma   90.00
#
_symmetry.space_group_name_H-M   'P 1'
#
loop_
_entity.id
_entity.type
_entity.pdbx_description
1 polymer ?
#
loop_
_entity_poly.entity_id
_entity_poly.type
_entity_poly.pdbx_seq_one_letter_code
_entity_poly.pdbx_strand_id
1 'polypeptide(L)'
;MRPNRLERHLKQQHPTLVLKTKEFFSSKADSLKRMRLDKSGSYDTRVSQHLKASFEIALMIAKQKKPHTSGEELIKPCVLKATQIILGEDAAQKMKSISLSNNTVKRRIDDIAADIKSQIINKVKL
;
A
#
# COMPACT_ATOMS: atom_id res chain seq x y z
N MET A 1 -2.20 1.03 -19.19
CA MET A 1 -1.09 1.16 -20.16
C MET A 1 -1.72 1.36 -21.54
N ARG A 2 -1.22 2.27 -22.39
CA ARG A 2 -1.77 2.41 -23.75
C ARG A 2 -1.52 1.13 -24.57
N PRO A 3 -2.43 0.70 -25.47
CA PRO A 3 -2.31 -0.58 -26.19
C PRO A 3 -0.95 -0.80 -26.85
N ASN A 4 -0.46 0.22 -27.55
CA ASN A 4 0.81 0.19 -28.29
C ASN A 4 2.03 0.05 -27.35
N ARG A 5 1.91 0.54 -26.11
CA ARG A 5 2.97 0.39 -25.09
C ARG A 5 2.93 -1.00 -24.46
N LEU A 6 1.74 -1.56 -24.28
CA LEU A 6 1.56 -2.91 -23.73
C LEU A 6 2.12 -3.97 -24.69
N GLU A 7 1.80 -3.87 -25.97
CA GLU A 7 2.29 -4.82 -26.98
C GLU A 7 3.82 -4.80 -27.06
N ARG A 8 4.43 -3.61 -27.13
CA ARG A 8 5.89 -3.46 -27.12
C ARG A 8 6.51 -4.02 -25.84
N HIS A 9 5.91 -3.75 -24.68
CA HIS A 9 6.38 -4.26 -23.40
C HIS A 9 6.32 -5.80 -23.34
N LEU A 10 5.23 -6.41 -23.82
CA LEU A 10 5.12 -7.86 -23.91
C LEU A 10 6.20 -8.43 -24.83
N LYS A 11 6.41 -7.87 -26.02
CA LYS A 11 7.45 -8.34 -26.95
C LYS A 11 8.87 -8.23 -26.38
N GLN A 12 9.17 -7.16 -25.67
CA GLN A 12 10.52 -6.89 -25.18
C GLN A 12 10.84 -7.56 -23.84
N GLN A 13 9.86 -7.64 -22.93
CA GLN A 13 10.09 -8.08 -21.55
C GLN A 13 9.47 -9.45 -21.26
N HIS A 14 8.42 -9.84 -22.00
CA HIS A 14 7.71 -11.10 -21.80
C HIS A 14 7.36 -11.79 -23.13
N PRO A 15 8.35 -12.19 -23.95
CA PRO A 15 8.10 -12.70 -25.31
C PRO A 15 7.15 -13.90 -25.33
N THR A 16 7.20 -14.73 -24.28
CA THR A 16 6.36 -15.91 -24.09
C THR A 16 4.89 -15.61 -23.81
N LEU A 17 4.56 -14.36 -23.47
CA LEU A 17 3.20 -13.91 -23.15
C LEU A 17 2.51 -13.20 -24.33
N VAL A 18 3.24 -12.91 -25.42
CA VAL A 18 2.72 -12.14 -26.58
C VAL A 18 1.56 -12.86 -27.27
N LEU A 19 1.60 -14.19 -27.34
CA LEU A 19 0.59 -15.03 -28.02
C LEU A 19 -0.47 -15.58 -27.08
N LYS A 20 -0.44 -15.19 -25.79
CA LYS A 20 -1.42 -15.70 -24.82
C LYS A 20 -2.76 -15.01 -25.00
N THR A 21 -3.84 -15.78 -24.87
CA THR A 21 -5.20 -15.26 -25.06
C THR A 21 -5.64 -14.40 -23.87
N LYS A 22 -6.71 -13.64 -24.07
CA LYS A 22 -7.28 -12.80 -23.01
C LYS A 22 -7.71 -13.64 -21.79
N GLU A 23 -8.21 -14.84 -22.04
CA GLU A 23 -8.66 -15.79 -21.01
C GLU A 23 -7.50 -16.25 -20.12
N PHE A 24 -6.31 -16.45 -20.69
CA PHE A 24 -5.11 -16.75 -19.91
C PHE A 24 -4.79 -15.62 -18.92
N PHE A 25 -4.84 -14.36 -19.37
CA PHE A 25 -4.56 -13.21 -18.50
C PHE A 25 -5.64 -13.02 -17.43
N SER A 26 -6.91 -13.22 -17.78
CA SER A 26 -8.02 -13.20 -16.81
C SER A 26 -7.87 -14.29 -15.75
N SER A 27 -7.64 -15.54 -16.18
CA SER A 27 -7.43 -16.68 -15.26
C SER A 27 -6.19 -16.48 -14.39
N LYS A 28 -5.10 -15.94 -14.96
CA LYS A 28 -3.89 -15.62 -14.19
C LYS A 28 -4.14 -14.49 -13.19
N ALA A 29 -4.90 -13.46 -13.55
CA ALA A 29 -5.28 -12.38 -12.65
C ALA A 29 -6.12 -12.91 -11.48
N ASP A 30 -7.07 -13.80 -11.74
CA ASP A 30 -7.90 -14.40 -10.69
C ASP A 30 -7.15 -15.43 -9.85
N SER A 31 -6.19 -16.14 -10.43
CA SER A 31 -5.23 -16.97 -9.67
C SER A 31 -4.36 -16.11 -8.74
N LEU A 32 -3.84 -14.97 -9.21
CA LEU A 32 -3.07 -14.03 -8.40
C LEU A 32 -3.92 -13.42 -7.27
N LYS A 33 -5.17 -13.03 -7.55
CA LYS A 33 -6.11 -12.56 -6.52
C LYS A 33 -6.37 -13.63 -5.46
N ARG A 34 -6.53 -14.89 -5.87
CA ARG A 34 -6.71 -16.02 -4.95
C ARG A 34 -5.45 -16.33 -4.15
N MET A 35 -4.25 -16.22 -4.74
CA MET A 35 -2.98 -16.39 -4.01
C MET A 35 -2.69 -15.28 -2.99
N ARG A 36 -3.31 -14.10 -3.12
CA ARG A 36 -3.25 -13.06 -2.07
C ARG A 36 -3.99 -13.46 -0.79
N LEU A 37 -4.79 -14.52 -0.82
CA LEU A 37 -5.39 -15.16 0.33
C LEU A 37 -4.66 -16.49 0.53
N ASP A 38 -3.67 -16.54 1.42
CA ASP A 38 -3.09 -17.82 1.83
C ASP A 38 -4.11 -18.61 2.67
N LYS A 39 -4.05 -19.95 2.63
CA LYS A 39 -4.97 -20.87 3.34
C LYS A 39 -4.95 -20.73 4.88
N SER A 40 -4.13 -19.82 5.43
CA SER A 40 -4.00 -19.50 6.85
C SER A 40 -4.42 -18.06 7.20
N GLY A 41 -4.70 -17.18 6.22
CA GLY A 41 -4.98 -15.76 6.46
C GLY A 41 -3.83 -14.98 7.12
N SER A 42 -2.60 -15.51 7.11
CA SER A 42 -1.49 -15.00 7.92
C SER A 42 -0.72 -13.89 7.22
N TYR A 43 -0.72 -13.87 5.87
CA TYR A 43 -0.13 -12.76 5.11
C TYR A 43 -0.93 -11.46 5.27
N ASP A 44 -2.25 -11.56 5.52
CA ASP A 44 -3.14 -10.40 5.65
C ASP A 44 -2.93 -9.68 6.99
N THR A 45 -2.73 -10.39 8.10
CA THR A 45 -2.66 -9.75 9.43
C THR A 45 -1.46 -8.82 9.63
N ARG A 46 -0.26 -9.20 9.19
CA ARG A 46 0.96 -8.36 9.32
C ARG A 46 1.00 -7.21 8.32
N VAL A 47 0.62 -7.48 7.07
CA VAL A 47 0.45 -6.41 6.07
C VAL A 47 -0.61 -5.42 6.55
N SER A 48 -1.69 -5.93 7.17
CA SER A 48 -2.74 -5.12 7.78
C SER A 48 -2.22 -4.26 8.93
N GLN A 49 -1.36 -4.77 9.82
CA GLN A 49 -0.81 -3.96 10.92
C GLN A 49 0.08 -2.80 10.43
N HIS A 50 1.01 -3.06 9.50
CA HIS A 50 1.84 -2.00 8.93
C HIS A 50 1.03 -1.00 8.11
N LEU A 51 0.03 -1.50 7.38
CA LEU A 51 -0.91 -0.68 6.64
C LEU A 51 -1.71 0.23 7.57
N LYS A 52 -2.30 -0.33 8.63
CA LYS A 52 -3.04 0.41 9.66
C LYS A 52 -2.17 1.49 10.28
N ALA A 53 -0.94 1.15 10.69
CA ALA A 53 0.02 2.13 11.21
C ALA A 53 0.29 3.27 10.19
N SER A 54 0.43 2.95 8.90
CA SER A 54 0.62 3.98 7.86
C SER A 54 -0.58 4.92 7.72
N PHE A 55 -1.81 4.42 7.85
CA PHE A 55 -3.03 5.23 7.85
C PHE A 55 -3.11 6.14 9.06
N GLU A 56 -2.85 5.62 10.26
CA GLU A 56 -2.90 6.41 11.50
C GLU A 56 -1.86 7.54 11.49
N ILE A 57 -0.63 7.23 11.06
CA ILE A 57 0.42 8.26 10.96
C ILE A 57 0.06 9.31 9.91
N ALA A 58 -0.45 8.91 8.75
CA ALA A 58 -0.88 9.85 7.72
C ALA A 58 -2.02 10.76 8.22
N LEU A 59 -2.98 10.21 8.98
CA LEU A 59 -4.05 10.97 9.60
C LEU A 59 -3.50 11.98 10.62
N MET A 60 -2.52 11.60 11.44
CA MET A 60 -1.86 12.51 12.39
C MET A 60 -1.14 13.66 11.68
N ILE A 61 -0.41 13.37 10.59
CA ILE A 61 0.26 14.38 9.75
C ILE A 61 -0.78 15.38 9.22
N ALA A 62 -1.89 14.90 8.65
CA ALA A 62 -2.95 15.73 8.11
C ALA A 62 -3.62 16.60 9.18
N LYS A 63 -3.97 16.01 10.33
CA LYS A 63 -4.59 16.73 11.46
C LYS A 63 -3.71 17.86 12.00
N GLN A 64 -2.39 17.63 12.04
CA GLN A 64 -1.41 18.62 12.48
C GLN A 64 -0.98 19.59 11.37
N LYS A 65 -1.59 19.50 10.17
CA LYS A 65 -1.29 20.31 8.99
C LYS A 65 0.21 20.30 8.63
N LYS A 66 0.87 19.16 8.80
CA LYS A 66 2.29 19.00 8.49
C LYS A 66 2.49 18.59 7.02
N PRO A 67 3.65 18.92 6.41
CA PRO A 67 3.99 18.42 5.08
C PRO A 67 3.99 16.90 5.06
N HIS A 68 3.61 16.31 3.91
CA HIS A 68 3.64 14.86 3.73
C HIS A 68 5.08 14.30 3.84
N THR A 69 6.09 15.08 3.47
CA THR A 69 7.52 14.71 3.55
C THR A 69 7.96 14.45 4.99
N SER A 70 7.26 15.01 5.99
CA SER A 70 7.55 14.75 7.41
C SER A 70 7.47 13.25 7.76
N GLY A 71 6.70 12.47 7.00
CA GLY A 71 6.63 11.02 7.15
C GLY A 71 7.98 10.32 6.94
N GLU A 72 8.70 10.69 5.86
CA GLU A 72 9.98 10.07 5.49
C GLU A 72 11.19 10.79 6.08
N GLU A 73 11.12 12.11 6.25
CA GLU A 73 12.24 12.94 6.72
C GLU A 73 12.43 12.89 8.24
N LEU A 74 11.35 12.74 9.01
CA LEU A 74 11.41 12.85 10.47
C LEU A 74 10.77 11.65 11.17
N ILE A 75 9.49 11.37 10.89
CA ILE A 75 8.72 10.40 11.67
C ILE A 75 9.31 8.99 11.53
N LYS A 76 9.61 8.56 10.31
CA LYS A 76 10.18 7.22 10.07
C LYS A 76 11.54 7.05 10.74
N PRO A 77 12.53 7.97 10.59
CA PRO A 77 13.78 7.91 11.35
C PRO A 77 13.58 7.85 12.87
N CYS A 78 12.69 8.68 13.43
CA CYS A 78 12.43 8.71 14.87
C CYS A 78 11.89 7.36 15.38
N VAL A 79 10.89 6.78 14.70
CA VAL A 79 10.30 5.49 15.08
C VAL A 79 11.34 4.37 15.02
N LEU A 80 12.16 4.35 13.96
CA LEU A 80 13.22 3.35 13.82
C LEU A 80 14.27 3.48 14.93
N LYS A 81 14.73 4.70 15.22
CA LYS A 81 15.75 4.94 16.25
C LYS A 81 15.25 4.58 17.64
N ALA A 82 14.04 5.01 18.01
CA ALA A 82 13.45 4.68 19.30
C ALA A 82 13.25 3.17 19.46
N THR A 83 12.74 2.50 18.42
CA THR A 83 12.54 1.04 18.42
C THR A 83 13.86 0.30 18.54
N GLN A 84 14.90 0.74 17.82
CA GLN A 84 16.23 0.15 17.90
C GLN A 84 16.82 0.24 19.31
N ILE A 85 16.69 1.40 19.96
CA ILE A 85 17.24 1.63 21.31
C ILE A 85 16.48 0.80 22.36
N ILE A 86 15.15 0.74 22.29
CA ILE A 86 14.32 0.16 23.35
C ILE A 86 14.11 -1.35 23.14
N LEU A 87 13.91 -1.77 21.89
CA LEU A 87 13.45 -3.11 21.53
C LEU A 87 14.48 -3.89 20.68
N GLY A 88 15.59 -3.27 20.32
CA GLY A 88 16.67 -3.89 19.55
C GLY A 88 16.50 -3.82 18.03
N GLU A 89 17.53 -4.27 17.31
CA GLU A 89 17.64 -4.16 15.84
C GLU A 89 16.55 -4.96 15.11
N ASP A 90 16.24 -6.17 15.58
CA ASP A 90 15.23 -7.03 14.96
C ASP A 90 13.83 -6.40 14.96
N ALA A 91 13.48 -5.69 16.04
CA ALA A 91 12.23 -4.95 16.13
C ALA A 91 12.24 -3.73 15.20
N ALA A 92 13.35 -2.98 15.15
CA ALA A 92 13.50 -1.84 14.24
C ALA A 92 13.37 -2.27 12.77
N GLN A 93 13.93 -3.43 12.41
CA GLN A 93 13.85 -3.96 11.05
C GLN A 93 12.40 -4.26 10.66
N LYS A 94 11.56 -4.77 11.57
CA LYS A 94 10.12 -4.96 11.32
C LYS A 94 9.39 -3.64 11.09
N MET A 95 9.80 -2.56 11.77
CA MET A 95 9.20 -1.24 11.62
C MET A 95 9.54 -0.56 10.27
N LYS A 96 10.64 -0.95 9.60
CA LYS A 96 10.99 -0.42 8.27
C LYS A 96 9.91 -0.66 7.21
N SER A 97 9.10 -1.71 7.39
CA SER A 97 7.97 -2.08 6.54
C SER A 97 6.84 -1.05 6.50
N ILE A 98 6.76 -0.15 7.49
CA ILE A 98 5.77 0.93 7.49
C ILE A 98 6.14 1.93 6.39
N SER A 99 5.23 2.07 5.42
CA SER A 99 5.42 2.96 4.27
C SER A 99 4.94 4.37 4.61
N LEU A 100 5.89 5.31 4.69
CA LEU A 100 5.64 6.71 5.06
C LEU A 100 6.25 7.71 4.07
N SER A 101 6.51 7.29 2.83
CA SER A 101 6.98 8.23 1.79
C SER A 101 5.95 9.31 1.51
N ASN A 102 6.38 10.48 1.01
CA ASN A 102 5.49 11.58 0.65
C ASN A 102 4.28 11.11 -0.17
N ASN A 103 4.53 10.30 -1.21
CA ASN A 103 3.48 9.73 -2.07
C ASN A 103 2.54 8.76 -1.33
N THR A 104 3.06 8.01 -0.36
CA THR A 104 2.23 7.10 0.44
C THR A 104 1.34 7.87 1.39
N VAL A 105 1.91 8.84 2.13
CA VAL A 105 1.16 9.70 3.06
C VAL A 105 0.03 10.42 2.32
N LYS A 106 0.33 11.02 1.16
CA LYS A 106 -0.69 11.62 0.28
C LYS A 106 -1.81 10.63 -0.05
N ARG A 107 -1.46 9.44 -0.56
CA ARG A 107 -2.45 8.43 -0.94
C ARG A 107 -3.33 8.02 0.24
N ARG A 108 -2.75 7.81 1.42
CA ARG A 108 -3.51 7.44 2.63
C ARG A 108 -4.50 8.52 3.03
N ILE A 109 -4.12 9.79 2.94
CA ILE A 109 -5.00 10.93 3.21
C ILE A 109 -6.14 10.98 2.17
N ASP A 110 -5.82 10.82 0.88
CA ASP A 110 -6.81 10.77 -0.20
C ASP A 110 -7.82 9.62 0.03
N ASP A 111 -7.33 8.43 0.39
CA ASP A 111 -8.14 7.25 0.70
C ASP A 111 -9.08 7.51 1.90
N ILE A 112 -8.58 8.11 2.99
CA ILE A 112 -9.38 8.49 4.17
C ILE A 112 -10.48 9.49 3.78
N ALA A 113 -10.15 10.51 2.99
CA ALA A 113 -11.11 11.52 2.57
C ALA A 113 -12.23 10.92 1.70
N ALA A 114 -11.86 10.03 0.77
CA ALA A 114 -12.81 9.32 -0.08
C ALA A 114 -13.75 8.42 0.74
N ASP A 115 -13.22 7.71 1.73
CA ASP A 115 -14.01 6.85 2.61
C ASP A 115 -15.00 7.66 3.46
N ILE A 116 -14.55 8.74 4.11
CA ILE A 116 -15.44 9.64 4.87
C ILE A 116 -16.56 10.18 3.98
N LYS A 117 -16.24 10.63 2.76
CA LYS A 117 -17.24 11.10 1.80
C LYS A 117 -18.26 10.01 1.46
N SER A 118 -17.81 8.79 1.21
CA SER A 118 -18.68 7.64 0.92
C SER A 118 -19.61 7.34 2.08
N GLN A 119 -19.09 7.31 3.32
CA GLN A 119 -19.89 7.08 4.52
C GLN A 119 -20.98 8.14 4.71
N ILE A 120 -20.66 9.42 4.47
CA ILE A 120 -21.64 10.51 4.56
C ILE A 120 -22.73 10.35 3.50
N ILE A 121 -22.36 10.11 2.24
CA ILE A 121 -23.33 9.92 1.14
C ILE A 121 -24.29 8.76 1.47
N ASN A 122 -23.77 7.65 1.98
CA ASN A 122 -24.59 6.49 2.31
C ASN A 122 -25.56 6.78 3.47
N LYS A 123 -25.17 7.62 4.45
CA LYS A 123 -26.04 8.04 5.55
C LYS A 123 -27.13 9.02 5.12
N VAL A 124 -26.85 9.89 4.15
CA VAL A 124 -27.83 10.90 3.66
C VAL A 124 -28.83 10.31 2.66
N LYS A 125 -28.49 9.20 2.00
CA LYS A 125 -29.39 8.47 1.11
C LYS A 125 -30.39 7.56 1.84
N LEU A 126 -30.23 7.36 3.14
CA LEU A 126 -31.18 6.68 4.04
C LEU A 126 -32.18 7.70 4.59
#